data_AF-A0A6G6W8K5-F1
#
_entry.id   AF-A0A6G6W8K5-F1
#
_cell.length_a   1.000
_cell.length_b   1.000
_cell.length_c   1.000
_cell.angle_alpha   90.00
_cell.angle_beta   90.00
_cell.angle_gamma   90.00
#
_symmetry.space_group_name_H-M   'P 1'
#
loop_
_entity.id
_entity.type
_entity.pdbx_description
1 polymer ?
#
loop_
_entity_poly.entity_id
_entity_poly.type
_entity_poly.pdbx_seq_one_letter_code
_entity_poly.pdbx_strand_id
1 'polypeptide(L)'
;MSADDADVAQALDDMEEEFTAFGCYVLGHIGWGLNDGIRSPAEKQRLGRQVYEAFASRHRSKLVWSRWPLDLENAWPVEPGTPLDFDLDPDGDVNEPLLVVVAA
;
A
#
# COMPACT_ATOMS: atom_id res chain seq x y z
N MET A 1 -9.34 21.63 5.48
CA MET A 1 -8.53 20.43 5.25
C MET A 1 -8.20 19.88 6.62
N SER A 2 -8.67 18.67 6.90
CA SER A 2 -8.36 17.98 8.15
C SER A 2 -6.89 17.51 8.15
N ALA A 3 -6.34 17.12 9.31
CA ALA A 3 -5.00 16.53 9.37
C ALA A 3 -4.95 15.22 8.56
N ASP A 4 -5.99 14.39 8.70
CA ASP A 4 -6.16 13.16 7.92
C ASP A 4 -6.14 13.43 6.41
N ASP A 5 -6.80 14.50 5.94
CA ASP A 5 -6.83 14.84 4.51
C ASP A 5 -5.42 15.15 3.98
N ALA A 6 -4.61 15.84 4.79
CA ALA A 6 -3.23 16.17 4.45
C ALA A 6 -2.34 14.91 4.45
N ASP A 7 -2.50 14.03 5.44
CA ASP A 7 -1.78 12.76 5.51
C ASP A 7 -2.09 11.86 4.32
N VAL A 8 -3.38 11.75 3.95
CA VAL A 8 -3.82 10.98 2.77
C VAL A 8 -3.26 11.57 1.49
N ALA A 9 -3.27 12.91 1.35
CA ALA A 9 -2.71 13.56 0.17
C ALA A 9 -1.20 13.30 0.05
N GLN A 10 -0.44 13.43 1.13
CA GLN A 10 1.00 13.18 1.12
C GLN A 10 1.32 11.71 0.79
N ALA A 11 0.67 10.76 1.46
CA ALA A 11 0.89 9.34 1.21
C ALA A 11 0.47 8.92 -0.21
N LEU A 12 -0.53 9.58 -0.80
CA LEU A 12 -0.91 9.38 -2.18
C LEU A 12 0.14 9.92 -3.15
N ASP A 13 0.68 11.12 -2.89
CA ASP A 13 1.76 11.69 -3.70
C ASP A 13 3.01 10.77 -3.66
N ASP A 14 3.38 10.27 -2.48
CA ASP A 14 4.50 9.33 -2.31
C ASP A 14 4.26 8.02 -3.09
N MET A 15 3.03 7.50 -3.03
CA MET A 15 2.62 6.31 -3.78
C MET A 15 2.66 6.53 -5.29
N GLU A 16 2.18 7.68 -5.77
CA GLU A 16 2.20 8.04 -7.19
C GLU A 16 3.64 8.20 -7.71
N GLU A 17 4.53 8.80 -6.91
CA GLU A 17 5.96 8.96 -7.24
C GLU A 17 6.66 7.60 -7.36
N GLU A 18 6.55 6.75 -6.34
CA GLU A 18 7.20 5.43 -6.32
C GLU A 18 6.62 4.52 -7.43
N PHE A 19 5.30 4.50 -7.61
CA PHE A 19 4.67 3.73 -8.68
C PHE A 19 5.11 4.19 -10.07
N THR A 20 5.29 5.50 -10.28
CA THR A 20 5.78 6.05 -11.55
C THR A 20 7.24 5.68 -11.79
N ALA A 21 8.07 5.68 -10.74
CA ALA A 21 9.49 5.36 -10.83
C ALA A 21 9.76 3.87 -11.06
N PHE A 22 9.01 2.98 -10.40
CA PHE A 22 9.31 1.54 -10.39
C PHE A 22 8.25 0.66 -11.06
N GLY A 23 7.11 1.22 -11.48
CA GLY A 23 5.99 0.49 -12.07
C GLY A 23 5.21 -0.39 -11.08
N CYS A 24 5.53 -0.28 -9.79
CA CYS A 24 4.89 -1.01 -8.71
C CYS A 24 4.96 -0.24 -7.38
N TYR A 25 4.15 -0.64 -6.40
CA TYR A 25 4.15 -0.07 -5.06
C TYR A 25 3.75 -1.12 -4.01
N VAL A 26 4.50 -1.23 -2.91
CA VAL A 26 4.18 -2.15 -1.80
C VAL A 26 3.22 -1.47 -0.83
N LEU A 27 2.01 -2.01 -0.63
CA LEU A 27 0.97 -1.34 0.17
C LEU A 27 1.40 -1.05 1.61
N GLY A 28 2.25 -1.89 2.20
CA GLY A 28 2.79 -1.67 3.54
C GLY A 28 3.58 -0.35 3.68
N HIS A 29 4.12 0.21 2.59
CA HIS A 29 4.82 1.50 2.62
C HIS A 29 3.88 2.65 3.03
N ILE A 30 2.57 2.56 2.74
CA ILE A 30 1.59 3.55 3.22
C ILE A 30 1.56 3.56 4.75
N GLY A 31 1.59 2.40 5.40
CA GLY A 31 1.62 2.30 6.86
C GLY A 31 2.86 2.96 7.47
N TRP A 32 4.01 2.86 6.79
CA TRP A 32 5.24 3.54 7.18
C TRP A 32 5.16 5.05 7.01
N GLY A 33 4.62 5.55 5.89
CA GLY A 33 4.41 6.99 5.68
C GLY A 33 3.43 7.59 6.71
N LEU A 34 2.46 6.80 7.17
CA LEU A 34 1.51 7.19 8.20
C LEU A 34 2.04 7.01 9.64
N ASN A 35 3.32 6.72 9.88
CA ASN A 35 3.87 6.46 11.22
C ASN A 35 4.34 7.71 12.01
N ASP A 36 4.09 8.94 11.54
CA ASP A 36 4.49 10.17 12.24
C ASP A 36 3.78 10.43 13.60
N GLY A 37 3.05 9.46 14.15
CA GLY A 37 2.42 9.53 15.47
C GLY A 37 1.89 8.18 15.99
N ILE A 38 1.33 8.17 17.20
CA ILE A 38 0.67 6.99 17.79
C ILE A 38 -0.72 6.83 17.15
N ARG A 39 -0.76 6.39 15.89
CA ARG A 39 -2.01 5.98 15.22
C ARG A 39 -2.32 4.54 15.58
N SER A 40 -3.58 4.26 15.92
CA SER A 40 -4.05 2.90 16.13
C SER A 40 -4.02 2.10 14.81
N PRO A 41 -3.94 0.75 14.86
CA PRO A 41 -4.02 -0.08 13.66
C PRO A 41 -5.29 0.19 12.82
N ALA A 42 -6.42 0.45 13.48
CA ALA A 42 -7.68 0.76 12.81
C ALA A 42 -7.63 2.09 12.03
N GLU A 43 -6.93 3.11 12.56
CA GLU A 43 -6.74 4.38 11.87
C GLU A 43 -5.83 4.23 10.66
N LYS A 44 -4.71 3.50 10.80
CA LYS A 44 -3.82 3.20 9.67
C LYS A 44 -4.55 2.45 8.56
N GLN A 45 -5.35 1.45 8.92
CA GLN A 45 -6.18 0.69 7.99
C GLN A 45 -7.20 1.59 7.26
N ARG A 46 -7.86 2.50 7.97
CA ARG A 46 -8.82 3.45 7.38
C ARG A 46 -8.14 4.44 6.43
N LEU A 47 -7.01 5.02 6.82
CA LEU A 47 -6.29 6.01 6.02
C LEU A 47 -5.60 5.36 4.81
N GLY A 48 -4.95 4.21 5.01
CA GLY A 48 -4.33 3.45 3.92
C GLY A 48 -5.33 3.02 2.86
N ARG A 49 -6.54 2.63 3.28
CA ARG A 49 -7.65 2.35 2.36
C ARG A 49 -8.02 3.58 1.52
N GLN A 50 -8.11 4.76 2.13
CA GLN A 50 -8.43 5.99 1.40
C GLN A 50 -7.34 6.34 0.37
N VAL A 51 -6.06 6.16 0.73
CA VAL A 51 -4.93 6.35 -0.20
C VAL A 51 -5.03 5.39 -1.37
N TYR A 52 -5.19 4.08 -1.11
CA TYR A 52 -5.32 3.08 -2.16
C TYR A 52 -6.53 3.30 -3.07
N GLU A 53 -7.70 3.63 -2.51
CA GLU A 53 -8.91 3.89 -3.29
C GLU A 53 -8.76 5.14 -4.16
N ALA A 54 -8.13 6.20 -3.64
CA ALA A 54 -7.82 7.39 -4.41
C ALA A 54 -6.84 7.08 -5.56
N PHE A 55 -5.79 6.32 -5.30
CA PHE A 55 -4.84 5.87 -6.32
C PHE A 55 -5.54 5.01 -7.39
N ALA A 56 -6.28 3.98 -6.99
CA ALA A 56 -6.97 3.06 -7.91
C ALA A 56 -8.04 3.77 -8.75
N SER A 57 -8.58 4.90 -8.29
CA SER A 57 -9.50 5.73 -9.08
C SER A 57 -8.82 6.48 -10.24
N ARG A 58 -7.50 6.71 -10.15
CA ARG A 58 -6.70 7.48 -11.12
C ARG A 58 -5.86 6.59 -12.03
N HIS A 59 -5.48 5.41 -11.56
CA HIS A 59 -4.57 4.51 -12.25
C HIS A 59 -5.23 3.18 -12.62
N ARG A 60 -4.91 2.69 -13.81
CA ARG A 60 -5.25 1.31 -14.20
C ARG A 60 -4.22 0.36 -13.58
N SER A 61 -4.55 -0.15 -12.41
CA SER A 61 -3.68 -1.04 -11.62
C SER A 61 -4.39 -2.32 -11.19
N LYS A 62 -3.60 -3.29 -10.73
CA LYS A 62 -4.08 -4.53 -10.10
C LYS A 62 -3.25 -4.85 -8.87
N LEU A 63 -3.84 -5.62 -7.95
CA LEU A 63 -3.15 -6.15 -6.79
C LEU A 63 -2.60 -7.55 -7.08
N VAL A 64 -1.36 -7.75 -6.68
CA VAL A 64 -0.69 -9.04 -6.71
C VAL A 64 -0.05 -9.31 -5.35
N TRP A 65 0.06 -10.58 -5.02
CA TRP A 65 0.96 -11.06 -3.99
C TRP A 65 2.35 -11.24 -4.58
N SER A 66 3.38 -10.80 -3.87
CA SER A 66 4.77 -11.08 -4.18
C SER A 66 5.55 -11.39 -2.90
N ARG A 67 6.75 -11.94 -3.00
CA ARG A 67 7.62 -12.18 -1.84
C ARG A 67 8.74 -11.16 -1.81
N TRP A 68 9.37 -10.99 -0.65
CA TRP A 68 10.64 -10.29 -0.56
C TRP A 68 11.82 -11.26 -0.86
N PRO A 69 12.87 -10.83 -1.60
CA PRO A 69 12.95 -9.60 -2.37
C PRO A 69 11.93 -9.58 -3.51
N LEU A 70 11.45 -8.38 -3.86
CA LEU A 70 10.31 -8.20 -4.77
C LEU A 70 10.53 -8.94 -6.11
N ASP A 71 9.71 -9.96 -6.35
CA ASP A 71 9.71 -10.78 -7.55
C ASP A 71 8.35 -10.66 -8.24
N LEU A 72 8.27 -9.76 -9.22
CA LEU A 72 7.05 -9.50 -9.99
C LEU A 72 6.84 -10.52 -11.12
N GLU A 73 7.88 -11.26 -11.52
CA GLU A 73 7.76 -12.29 -12.56
C GLU A 73 7.00 -13.51 -12.04
N ASN A 74 7.17 -13.83 -10.75
CA ASN A 74 6.47 -14.91 -10.06
C ASN A 74 5.33 -14.43 -9.15
N ALA A 75 4.93 -13.16 -9.25
CA ALA A 75 3.80 -12.63 -8.50
C ALA A 75 2.48 -13.28 -8.95
N TRP A 76 1.53 -13.43 -8.03
CA TRP A 76 0.24 -14.05 -8.30
C TRP A 76 -0.92 -13.12 -7.98
N PRO A 77 -2.06 -13.23 -8.70
CA PRO A 77 -3.20 -12.36 -8.48
C PRO A 77 -3.73 -12.45 -7.04
N VAL A 78 -4.17 -11.30 -6.52
CA VAL A 78 -4.95 -11.25 -5.27
C VAL A 78 -6.40 -11.64 -5.57
N GLU A 79 -6.99 -12.46 -4.69
CA GLU A 79 -8.38 -12.86 -4.83
C GLU A 79 -9.33 -11.66 -4.60
N PRO A 80 -10.44 -11.55 -5.34
CA PRO A 80 -11.44 -10.53 -5.07
C PRO A 80 -11.94 -10.60 -3.62
N GLY A 81 -11.88 -9.48 -2.90
CA GLY A 81 -12.34 -9.40 -1.52
C GLY A 81 -11.27 -9.71 -0.47
N THR A 82 -10.04 -10.05 -0.87
CA THR A 82 -8.91 -10.07 0.06
C THR A 82 -8.79 -8.72 0.78
N PRO A 83 -8.72 -8.70 2.12
CA PRO A 83 -8.48 -7.49 2.87
C PRO A 83 -7.16 -6.84 2.46
N LEU A 84 -7.18 -5.51 2.34
CA LEU A 84 -5.95 -4.75 2.14
C LEU A 84 -5.17 -4.74 3.44
N ASP A 85 -3.88 -5.00 3.32
CA ASP A 85 -2.94 -4.93 4.41
C ASP A 85 -1.98 -3.76 4.18
N PHE A 86 -1.99 -2.86 5.16
CA PHE A 86 -1.16 -1.65 5.19
C PHE A 86 -0.23 -1.66 6.41
N ASP A 87 -0.27 -2.69 7.25
CA ASP A 87 0.58 -2.78 8.42
C ASP A 87 1.79 -3.64 8.08
N LEU A 88 2.95 -3.01 7.92
CA LEU A 88 4.22 -3.72 8.00
C LEU A 88 4.47 -3.97 9.48
N ASP A 89 3.95 -5.07 10.01
CA ASP A 89 4.34 -5.58 11.32
C ASP A 89 5.86 -5.80 11.30
N PRO A 90 6.66 -4.96 11.97
CA PRO A 90 8.11 -5.08 11.94
C PRO A 90 8.59 -6.35 12.65
N ASP A 91 7.75 -6.95 13.48
CA ASP A 91 7.97 -8.21 14.18
C ASP A 91 7.34 -9.41 13.44
N GLY A 92 6.66 -9.15 12.30
CA GLY A 92 6.03 -10.15 11.44
C GLY A 92 7.04 -11.04 10.71
N ASP A 93 6.57 -12.18 10.18
CA ASP A 93 7.44 -13.08 9.43
C ASP A 93 7.84 -12.47 8.08
N VAL A 94 9.14 -12.26 7.88
CA VAL A 94 9.73 -11.74 6.63
C VAL A 94 9.42 -12.58 5.39
N ASN A 95 8.92 -13.81 5.56
CA ASN A 95 8.51 -14.69 4.46
C ASN A 95 7.03 -14.52 4.07
N GLU A 96 6.27 -13.69 4.79
CA GLU A 96 4.89 -13.40 4.42
C GLU A 96 4.82 -12.67 3.07
N PRO A 97 3.89 -13.06 2.18
CA PRO A 97 3.69 -12.35 0.94
C PRO A 97 3.27 -10.90 1.17
N LEU A 98 3.86 -10.00 0.39
CA LEU A 98 3.53 -8.59 0.37
C LEU A 98 2.39 -8.33 -0.62
N LEU A 99 1.46 -7.45 -0.26
CA LEU A 99 0.50 -6.89 -1.20
C LEU A 99 1.16 -5.78 -2.02
N VAL A 100 1.15 -5.94 -3.34
CA VAL A 100 1.81 -5.04 -4.27
C VAL A 100 0.83 -4.57 -5.33
N VAL A 101 0.81 -3.27 -5.57
CA VAL A 101 0.10 -2.63 -6.67
C VAL A 101 1.02 -2.63 -7.88
N VAL A 102 0.53 -3.11 -9.02
CA VAL A 102 1.26 -3.10 -10.30
C VAL A 102 0.38 -2.56 -11.42
N ALA A 103 0.98 -2.09 -12.51
CA ALA A 103 0.24 -1.70 -13.70
C ALA A 103 -0.58 -2.87 -14.28
N ALA A 104 -1.80 -2.59 -14.76
CA ALA A 104 -2.73 -3.59 -15.29
C ALA A 104 -2.92 -3.54 -16.81
#